data_AF-A0A8H6JWI4-F1
#
_entry.id   AF-A0A8H6JWI4-F1
#
_cell.length_a   1.000
_cell.length_b   1.000
_cell.length_c   1.000
_cell.angle_alpha   90.00
_cell.angle_beta   90.00
_cell.angle_gamma   90.00
#
_symmetry.space_group_name_H-M   'P 1'
#
loop_
_entity.id
_entity.type
_entity.pdbx_description
1 polymer ?
#
loop_
_entity_poly.entity_id
_entity_poly.type
_entity_poly.pdbx_seq_one_letter_code
_entity_poly.pdbx_strand_id
1 'polypeptide(L)'
;MASTVSKMNPFKSQRGEYKAVRQDEPQESAAVSRDEEQQAVDGSAPVKSAEEELEALRVKIRSLRTSLVMTIVALVITVIFFTLYAQTSKGAGRYLQLEWSGLLGEDSNGFVPNGIGQPLKPTYFGPDHPYYLPEDTYYDFNKSIAYVKKMKALHNSSSVLTNRHYAKRIHPDGSVTGLNPFFTWKKHDEGRQIYTLRGFHHMHCVIVISEEFAYRIHNKTKWTEPHIAHCINTIRDAVMCLADAQPLSFVNGYGVGQVTDDQASMCRDWSALRAWGNDPQRGIRIIDNAPPGVSWENVTEILPYPELSEMELKGLA
;
A
#
# COMPACT_ATOMS: atom_id res chain seq x y z
N MET A 1 10.35 -6.07 -50.47
CA MET A 1 9.11 -6.39 -49.74
C MET A 1 9.32 -6.01 -48.29
N ALA A 2 8.68 -4.92 -47.86
CA ALA A 2 8.83 -4.36 -46.53
C ALA A 2 7.98 -5.14 -45.52
N SER A 3 8.58 -5.58 -44.41
CA SER A 3 7.87 -6.20 -43.29
C SER A 3 7.97 -5.26 -42.09
N THR A 4 6.82 -4.74 -41.70
CA THR A 4 6.62 -3.75 -40.65
C THR A 4 6.66 -4.43 -39.29
N VAL A 5 7.75 -4.25 -38.55
CA VAL A 5 7.88 -4.72 -37.15
C VAL A 5 7.11 -3.76 -36.24
N SER A 6 5.98 -4.22 -35.72
CA SER A 6 5.17 -3.49 -34.74
C SER A 6 5.86 -3.51 -33.38
N LYS A 7 6.44 -2.37 -32.98
CA LYS A 7 6.97 -2.13 -31.63
C LYS A 7 5.81 -1.83 -30.68
N MET A 8 5.49 -2.75 -29.76
CA MET A 8 4.61 -2.45 -28.63
C MET A 8 5.43 -1.81 -27.51
N ASN A 9 5.02 -0.62 -27.10
CA ASN A 9 5.62 0.19 -26.05
C ASN A 9 4.46 0.62 -25.13
N PRO A 10 4.30 0.12 -23.90
CA PRO A 10 3.07 0.36 -23.15
C PRO A 10 3.30 1.16 -21.86
N PHE A 11 3.83 2.39 -21.90
CA PHE A 11 3.67 3.34 -20.77
C PHE A 11 3.70 4.80 -21.26
N LYS A 12 2.52 5.37 -21.51
CA LYS A 12 2.29 6.83 -21.49
C LYS A 12 1.01 7.08 -20.71
N SER A 13 1.11 7.41 -19.42
CA SER A 13 -0.02 7.99 -18.69
C SER A 13 -0.10 9.48 -19.03
N GLN A 14 -1.24 9.93 -19.55
CA GLN A 14 -1.56 11.35 -19.63
C GLN A 14 -1.91 11.86 -18.22
N ARG A 15 -1.22 12.90 -17.76
CA ARG A 15 -1.56 13.65 -16.54
C ARG A 15 -2.86 14.42 -16.78
N GLY A 16 -3.89 14.15 -15.98
CA GLY A 16 -5.03 15.04 -15.84
C GLY A 16 -4.72 16.13 -14.82
N GLU A 17 -4.71 17.39 -15.26
CA GLU A 17 -4.66 18.58 -14.41
C GLU A 17 -6.05 18.84 -13.81
N TYR A 18 -6.14 18.99 -12.49
CA TYR A 18 -7.36 19.46 -11.81
C TYR A 18 -7.39 20.99 -11.79
N LYS A 19 -8.42 21.58 -12.41
CA LYS A 19 -8.74 23.02 -12.32
C LYS A 19 -9.38 23.35 -10.96
N ALA A 20 -8.82 24.34 -10.27
CA ALA A 20 -9.42 24.97 -9.11
C ALA A 20 -10.60 25.87 -9.54
N VAL A 21 -11.75 25.72 -8.89
CA VAL A 21 -12.90 26.62 -9.02
C VAL A 21 -12.85 27.63 -7.88
N ARG A 22 -12.70 28.92 -8.24
CA ARG A 22 -12.86 30.07 -7.34
C ARG A 22 -14.34 30.24 -6.98
N GLN A 23 -14.61 30.61 -5.75
CA GLN A 23 -15.93 31.08 -5.31
C GLN A 23 -16.06 32.57 -5.60
N ASP A 24 -17.21 32.94 -6.16
CA ASP A 24 -17.60 34.30 -6.50
C ASP A 24 -18.08 35.09 -5.26
N GLU A 25 -17.60 36.33 -5.12
CA GLU A 25 -18.26 37.39 -4.36
C GLU A 25 -19.42 37.99 -5.17
N PRO A 26 -20.44 38.56 -4.50
CA PRO A 26 -21.12 39.72 -5.05
C PRO A 26 -21.04 40.96 -4.15
N GLN A 27 -20.43 41.97 -4.76
CA GLN A 27 -20.61 43.42 -4.67
C GLN A 27 -21.65 44.01 -3.69
N GLU A 28 -21.11 44.93 -2.91
CA GLU A 28 -21.75 46.08 -2.29
C GLU A 28 -21.95 47.22 -3.32
N SER A 29 -22.98 48.05 -3.11
CA SER A 29 -23.12 49.48 -3.45
C SER A 29 -24.59 49.77 -3.75
N ALA A 30 -25.15 50.95 -3.51
CA ALA A 30 -24.80 52.13 -2.73
C ALA A 30 -26.04 53.02 -2.86
N ALA A 31 -26.29 53.90 -1.89
CA ALA A 31 -26.86 55.26 -2.05
C ALA A 31 -27.62 55.64 -0.77
N VAL A 32 -27.57 56.86 -0.25
CA VAL A 32 -26.89 58.10 -0.65
C VAL A 32 -27.08 59.05 0.55
N SER A 33 -25.97 59.69 0.96
CA SER A 33 -25.79 61.11 1.34
C SER A 33 -26.76 61.78 2.35
N ARG A 34 -26.38 62.77 3.17
CA ARG A 34 -25.14 63.52 3.40
C ARG A 34 -25.46 64.56 4.48
N ASP A 35 -24.41 64.96 5.20
CA ASP A 35 -24.20 66.27 5.86
C ASP A 35 -25.19 66.61 7.03
N GLU A 36 -24.81 67.22 8.15
CA GLU A 36 -23.86 68.31 8.36
C GLU A 36 -23.20 68.26 9.75
N GLU A 37 -22.08 68.96 9.78
CA GLU A 37 -21.11 69.16 10.83
C GLU A 37 -21.58 70.18 11.89
N GLN A 38 -21.07 69.97 13.10
CA GLN A 38 -21.20 70.72 14.34
C GLN A 38 -21.47 72.25 14.28
N GLN A 39 -22.37 72.69 15.17
CA GLN A 39 -22.01 73.74 16.13
C GLN A 39 -22.80 73.62 17.45
N ALA A 40 -22.05 73.65 18.55
CA ALA A 40 -22.51 73.48 19.91
C ALA A 40 -23.10 74.78 20.47
N VAL A 41 -24.25 74.69 21.16
CA VAL A 41 -24.64 75.62 22.24
C VAL A 41 -25.48 74.87 23.28
N ASP A 42 -24.88 74.72 24.46
CA ASP A 42 -25.43 74.83 25.82
C ASP A 42 -26.56 73.91 26.32
N GLY A 43 -26.45 73.55 27.60
CA GLY A 43 -27.57 73.02 28.39
C GLY A 43 -27.40 71.59 28.92
N SER A 44 -26.58 71.45 29.97
CA SER A 44 -26.70 70.48 31.07
C SER A 44 -27.36 69.11 30.78
N ALA A 45 -26.56 68.03 30.70
CA ALA A 45 -27.05 66.67 30.87
C ALA A 45 -26.86 66.21 32.33
N PRO A 46 -27.83 65.48 32.92
CA PRO A 46 -27.90 65.23 34.36
C PRO A 46 -26.87 64.18 34.79
N VAL A 47 -26.34 64.33 35.99
CA VAL A 47 -25.71 63.25 36.75
C VAL A 47 -26.74 62.12 36.83
N LYS A 48 -26.50 61.00 36.13
CA LYS A 48 -27.34 59.81 36.25
C LYS A 48 -27.34 59.39 37.71
N SER A 49 -28.53 59.10 38.24
CA SER A 49 -28.67 58.52 39.57
C SER A 49 -27.77 57.27 39.63
N ALA A 50 -27.00 57.10 40.72
CA ALA A 50 -26.16 55.93 40.93
C ALA A 50 -26.96 54.60 40.79
N GLU A 51 -28.27 54.65 40.96
CA GLU A 51 -29.19 53.53 40.77
C GLU A 51 -29.39 53.16 39.28
N GLU A 52 -29.39 54.14 38.37
CA GLU A 52 -29.48 53.89 36.93
C GLU A 52 -28.19 53.27 36.38
N GLU A 53 -27.03 53.70 36.89
CA GLU A 53 -25.75 53.10 36.55
C GLU A 53 -25.63 51.66 37.09
N LEU A 54 -26.13 51.41 38.30
CA LEU A 54 -26.17 50.08 38.90
C LEU A 54 -27.05 49.11 38.10
N GLU A 55 -28.22 49.56 37.63
CA GLU A 55 -29.10 48.72 36.83
C GLU A 55 -28.52 48.46 35.43
N ALA A 56 -27.87 49.46 34.81
CA ALA A 56 -27.13 49.28 33.56
C ALA A 56 -25.96 48.29 33.71
N LEU A 57 -25.24 48.32 34.84
CA LEU A 57 -24.20 47.37 35.18
C LEU A 57 -24.75 45.96 35.39
N ARG A 58 -25.90 45.79 36.05
CA ARG A 58 -26.56 44.49 36.22
C ARG A 58 -26.97 43.86 34.90
N VAL A 59 -27.52 44.65 33.97
CA VAL A 59 -27.87 44.18 32.63
C VAL A 59 -26.62 43.75 31.85
N LYS A 60 -25.53 44.53 31.91
CA LYS A 60 -24.24 44.15 31.30
C LYS A 60 -23.67 42.86 31.89
N ILE A 61 -23.69 42.72 33.22
CA ILE A 61 -23.22 41.50 33.91
C ILE A 61 -24.05 40.29 33.49
N ARG A 62 -25.38 40.44 33.38
CA ARG A 62 -26.27 39.36 32.92
C ARG A 62 -25.94 38.96 31.49
N SER A 63 -25.75 39.92 30.59
CA SER A 63 -25.36 39.70 29.20
C SER A 63 -23.99 39.01 29.07
N LEU A 64 -23.00 39.45 29.84
CA LEU A 64 -21.67 38.82 29.88
C LEU A 64 -21.73 37.39 30.41
N ARG A 65 -22.52 37.13 31.46
CA ARG A 65 -22.72 35.77 31.99
C ARG A 65 -23.38 34.87 30.94
N THR A 66 -24.40 35.34 30.24
CA THR A 66 -25.03 34.55 29.17
C THR A 66 -24.06 34.30 28.02
N SER A 67 -23.27 35.29 27.62
CA SER A 67 -22.27 35.14 26.56
C SER A 67 -21.17 34.14 26.94
N LEU A 68 -20.69 34.19 28.19
CA LEU A 68 -19.71 33.25 28.72
C LEU A 68 -20.25 31.81 28.72
N VAL A 69 -21.49 31.61 29.19
CA VAL A 69 -22.14 30.29 29.19
C VAL A 69 -22.29 29.76 27.76
N MET A 70 -22.73 30.59 26.82
CA MET A 70 -22.85 30.19 25.41
C MET A 70 -21.49 29.81 24.80
N THR A 71 -20.43 30.54 25.14
CA THR A 71 -19.07 30.25 24.67
C THR A 71 -18.57 28.92 25.23
N ILE A 72 -18.81 28.63 26.52
CA ILE A 72 -18.45 27.36 27.14
C ILE A 72 -19.22 26.21 26.49
N VAL A 73 -20.52 26.37 26.24
CA VAL A 73 -21.33 25.34 25.57
C VAL A 73 -20.82 25.06 24.16
N ALA A 74 -20.48 26.10 23.38
CA ALA A 74 -19.92 25.94 22.04
C ALA A 74 -18.56 25.22 22.06
N LEU A 75 -17.68 25.54 23.02
CA LEU A 75 -16.40 24.84 23.19
C LEU A 75 -16.60 23.36 23.56
N VAL A 76 -17.53 23.05 24.48
CA VAL A 76 -17.84 21.67 24.86
C VAL A 76 -18.37 20.87 23.66
N ILE A 77 -19.29 21.45 22.87
CA ILE A 77 -19.81 20.81 21.66
C ILE A 77 -18.67 20.56 20.66
N THR A 78 -17.76 21.52 20.48
CA THR A 78 -16.62 21.40 19.57
C THR A 78 -15.67 20.28 20.01
N VAL A 79 -15.38 20.18 21.31
CA VAL A 79 -14.54 19.10 21.87
C VAL A 79 -15.24 17.74 21.72
N ILE A 80 -16.54 17.65 21.96
CA ILE A 80 -17.31 16.42 21.73
C ILE A 80 -17.26 16.03 20.25
N PHE A 81 -17.46 16.98 19.33
CA PHE A 81 -17.41 16.69 17.90
C PHE A 81 -16.00 16.25 17.46
N PHE A 82 -14.95 16.90 17.96
CA PHE A 82 -13.57 16.56 17.66
C PHE A 82 -13.16 15.20 18.23
N THR A 83 -13.63 14.86 19.44
CA THR A 83 -13.36 13.54 20.05
C THR A 83 -14.10 12.42 19.32
N LEU A 84 -15.36 12.63 18.93
CA LEU A 84 -16.10 11.69 18.09
C LEU A 84 -15.44 11.52 16.71
N TYR A 85 -15.00 12.62 16.08
CA TYR A 85 -14.26 12.58 14.81
C TYR A 85 -12.91 11.88 14.94
N ALA A 86 -12.18 12.10 16.04
CA ALA A 86 -10.92 11.41 16.32
C ALA A 86 -11.14 9.91 16.60
N GLN A 87 -12.27 9.53 17.21
CA GLN A 87 -12.64 8.13 17.43
C GLN A 87 -13.09 7.44 16.14
N THR A 88 -13.82 8.12 15.24
CA THR A 88 -14.22 7.55 13.94
C THR A 88 -13.06 7.50 12.94
N SER A 89 -12.10 8.42 13.02
CA SER A 89 -10.88 8.40 12.19
C SER A 89 -9.83 7.39 12.67
N LYS A 90 -9.88 6.96 13.94
CA LYS A 90 -9.18 5.76 14.42
C LYS A 90 -9.98 4.50 14.08
N GLY A 91 -10.30 4.33 12.80
CA GLY A 91 -10.71 3.06 12.25
C GLY A 91 -9.55 2.07 12.35
N ALA A 92 -9.27 1.56 13.54
CA ALA A 92 -8.62 0.28 13.69
C ALA A 92 -9.56 -0.69 12.98
N GLY A 93 -9.24 -1.04 11.73
CA GLY A 93 -9.99 -2.02 10.97
C GLY A 93 -10.22 -3.20 11.90
N ARG A 94 -11.49 -3.43 12.27
CA ARG A 94 -11.87 -4.67 12.92
C ARG A 94 -11.56 -5.72 11.88
N TYR A 95 -10.37 -6.32 11.95
CA TYR A 95 -10.02 -7.50 11.20
C TYR A 95 -11.19 -8.45 11.41
N LEU A 96 -12.00 -8.59 10.36
CA LEU A 96 -13.24 -9.34 10.41
C LEU A 96 -12.89 -10.72 10.96
N GLN A 97 -13.75 -11.29 11.82
CA GLN A 97 -13.73 -12.71 12.15
C GLN A 97 -14.04 -13.54 10.89
N LEU A 98 -13.15 -13.50 9.91
CA LEU A 98 -13.09 -14.51 8.87
C LEU A 98 -12.68 -15.81 9.56
N GLU A 99 -13.46 -16.87 9.34
CA GLU A 99 -13.02 -18.23 9.66
C GLU A 99 -11.81 -18.55 8.78
N TRP A 100 -10.63 -18.16 9.25
CA TRP A 100 -9.36 -18.45 8.64
C TRP A 100 -8.73 -19.60 9.41
N SER A 101 -8.22 -20.60 8.70
CA SER A 101 -7.58 -21.79 9.27
C SER A 101 -6.33 -21.49 10.11
N GLY A 102 -5.81 -20.26 10.05
CA GLY A 102 -4.55 -19.88 10.69
C GLY A 102 -3.33 -20.07 9.79
N LEU A 103 -3.48 -20.71 8.63
CA LEU A 103 -2.37 -21.08 7.75
C LEU A 103 -2.14 -20.03 6.66
N LEU A 104 -0.95 -19.44 6.68
CA LEU A 104 -0.53 -18.47 5.66
C LEU A 104 -0.40 -19.16 4.30
N GLY A 105 -0.90 -18.52 3.25
CA GLY A 105 -0.92 -19.06 1.89
C GLY A 105 -2.22 -19.78 1.53
N GLU A 106 -3.10 -20.09 2.49
CA GLU A 106 -4.45 -20.53 2.15
C GLU A 106 -5.29 -19.39 1.58
N ASP A 107 -6.25 -19.75 0.74
CA ASP A 107 -7.17 -18.78 0.15
C ASP A 107 -8.21 -18.29 1.16
N SER A 108 -7.94 -17.16 1.81
CA SER A 108 -8.87 -16.50 2.72
C SER A 108 -10.17 -16.03 2.05
N ASN A 109 -10.21 -15.98 0.71
CA ASN A 109 -11.37 -15.53 -0.05
C ASN A 109 -12.36 -16.67 -0.36
N GLY A 110 -11.98 -17.93 -0.11
CA GLY A 110 -12.83 -19.12 -0.18
C GLY A 110 -13.12 -19.65 -1.59
N PHE A 111 -12.33 -19.28 -2.59
CA PHE A 111 -12.42 -19.81 -3.95
C PHE A 111 -11.65 -21.14 -4.08
N VAL A 112 -10.42 -21.20 -3.58
CA VAL A 112 -9.68 -22.46 -3.42
C VAL A 112 -10.06 -23.07 -2.07
N PRO A 113 -10.49 -24.35 -2.01
CA PRO A 113 -10.81 -24.99 -0.75
C PRO A 113 -9.64 -24.97 0.25
N ASN A 114 -9.96 -24.79 1.53
CA ASN A 114 -8.97 -24.91 2.62
C ASN A 114 -8.37 -26.32 2.63
N GLY A 115 -7.09 -26.44 3.00
CA GLY A 115 -6.36 -27.71 2.97
C GLY A 115 -5.71 -28.07 1.64
N ILE A 116 -5.94 -27.31 0.55
CA ILE A 116 -5.12 -27.46 -0.66
C ILE A 116 -3.67 -27.04 -0.35
N GLY A 117 -2.72 -27.93 -0.61
CA GLY A 117 -1.31 -27.75 -0.24
C GLY A 117 -0.94 -28.33 1.15
N GLN A 118 -1.90 -28.93 1.86
CA GLN A 118 -1.67 -29.61 3.14
C GLN A 118 -1.52 -31.15 2.98
N PRO A 119 -0.93 -31.84 3.97
CA PRO A 119 -0.25 -31.28 5.15
C PRO A 119 1.10 -30.66 4.80
N LEU A 120 1.53 -29.68 5.59
CA LEU A 120 2.91 -29.17 5.53
C LEU A 120 3.88 -30.33 5.74
N LYS A 121 4.87 -30.42 4.85
CA LYS A 121 5.94 -31.41 4.94
C LYS A 121 7.30 -30.74 4.76
N PRO A 122 8.36 -31.24 5.43
CA PRO A 122 9.71 -30.86 5.09
C PRO A 122 9.94 -31.06 3.60
N THR A 123 10.32 -29.99 2.92
CA THR A 123 10.58 -30.00 1.48
C THR A 123 11.98 -29.45 1.25
N TYR A 124 12.77 -30.18 0.48
CA TYR A 124 14.12 -29.78 0.12
C TYR A 124 14.12 -29.25 -1.31
N PHE A 125 14.64 -28.03 -1.49
CA PHE A 125 14.67 -27.32 -2.77
C PHE A 125 16.08 -27.28 -3.40
N GLY A 126 16.80 -28.40 -3.32
CA GLY A 126 18.14 -28.54 -3.90
C GLY A 126 18.14 -28.91 -5.39
N PRO A 127 19.31 -29.35 -5.91
CA PRO A 127 19.52 -29.61 -7.34
C PRO A 127 18.52 -30.58 -8.00
N ASP A 128 17.98 -31.53 -7.24
CA ASP A 128 17.00 -32.52 -7.74
C ASP A 128 15.58 -31.94 -7.89
N HIS A 129 15.33 -30.74 -7.36
CA HIS A 129 14.03 -30.10 -7.45
C HIS A 129 13.76 -29.64 -8.90
N PRO A 130 12.58 -29.90 -9.49
CA PRO A 130 12.34 -29.64 -10.93
C PRO A 130 12.46 -28.16 -11.32
N TYR A 131 12.25 -27.28 -10.35
CA TYR A 131 12.35 -25.84 -10.48
C TYR A 131 13.69 -25.27 -9.99
N TYR A 132 14.69 -26.11 -9.70
CA TYR A 132 16.04 -25.70 -9.35
C TYR A 132 16.72 -24.93 -10.48
N LEU A 133 17.21 -23.72 -10.20
CA LEU A 133 18.06 -22.93 -11.09
C LEU A 133 19.53 -23.22 -10.74
N PRO A 134 20.29 -23.94 -11.59
CA PRO A 134 21.72 -24.13 -11.37
C PRO A 134 22.47 -22.80 -11.25
N GLU A 135 23.45 -22.74 -10.36
CA GLU A 135 24.22 -21.51 -10.10
C GLU A 135 25.01 -21.02 -11.33
N ASP A 136 25.40 -21.94 -12.21
CA ASP A 136 26.09 -21.67 -13.47
C ASP A 136 25.10 -21.43 -14.64
N THR A 137 23.81 -21.18 -14.36
CA THR A 137 22.81 -20.97 -15.42
C THR A 137 23.11 -19.72 -16.24
N TYR A 138 23.56 -18.64 -15.59
CA TYR A 138 23.81 -17.35 -16.24
C TYR A 138 25.18 -17.22 -16.90
N TYR A 139 26.04 -18.26 -16.84
CA TYR A 139 27.32 -18.26 -17.56
C TYR A 139 27.14 -18.31 -19.08
N ASP A 140 26.01 -18.87 -19.54
CA ASP A 140 25.66 -18.95 -20.95
C ASP A 140 24.23 -18.47 -21.17
N PHE A 141 24.07 -17.54 -22.13
CA PHE A 141 22.77 -16.97 -22.44
C PHE A 141 21.78 -18.02 -22.94
N ASN A 142 22.22 -18.96 -23.79
CA ASN A 142 21.32 -19.98 -24.33
C ASN A 142 20.83 -20.93 -23.25
N LYS A 143 21.71 -21.30 -22.32
CA LYS A 143 21.38 -22.09 -21.12
C LYS A 143 20.37 -21.35 -20.25
N SER A 144 20.56 -20.05 -20.02
CA SER A 144 19.62 -19.20 -19.29
C SER A 144 18.23 -19.22 -19.93
N ILE A 145 18.16 -18.98 -21.24
CA ILE A 145 16.88 -18.97 -21.97
C ILE A 145 16.25 -20.36 -22.02
N ALA A 146 17.05 -21.43 -22.15
CA ALA A 146 16.54 -22.80 -22.09
C ALA A 146 15.91 -23.11 -20.73
N TYR A 147 16.54 -22.69 -19.64
CA TYR A 147 15.98 -22.80 -18.29
C TYR A 147 14.68 -22.01 -18.15
N VAL A 148 14.65 -20.74 -18.56
CA VAL A 148 13.45 -19.90 -18.53
C VAL A 148 12.31 -20.56 -19.33
N LYS A 149 12.60 -21.08 -20.52
CA LYS A 149 11.61 -21.82 -21.33
C LYS A 149 11.07 -23.05 -20.61
N LYS A 150 11.94 -23.85 -19.98
CA LYS A 150 11.53 -25.01 -19.15
C LYS A 150 10.58 -24.56 -18.04
N MET A 151 10.94 -23.51 -17.31
CA MET A 151 10.13 -22.99 -16.20
C MET A 151 8.77 -22.47 -16.66
N LYS A 152 8.72 -21.73 -17.77
CA LYS A 152 7.47 -21.27 -18.41
C LYS A 152 6.59 -22.45 -18.84
N ALA A 153 7.18 -23.50 -19.40
CA ALA A 153 6.46 -24.69 -19.82
C ALA A 153 5.82 -25.45 -18.64
N LEU A 154 6.53 -25.55 -17.51
CA LEU A 154 6.00 -26.12 -16.27
C LEU A 154 4.87 -25.27 -15.66
N HIS A 155 4.80 -23.98 -16.00
CA HIS A 155 3.83 -23.00 -15.50
C HIS A 155 2.67 -22.71 -16.46
N ASN A 156 2.35 -23.64 -17.36
CA ASN A 156 1.37 -23.43 -18.42
C ASN A 156 -0.10 -23.27 -17.93
N SER A 157 -0.39 -23.46 -16.65
CA SER A 157 -1.73 -23.35 -16.05
C SER A 157 -1.76 -22.44 -14.82
N SER A 158 -1.52 -21.15 -15.00
CA SER A 158 -1.56 -20.15 -13.91
C SER A 158 -2.95 -19.61 -13.59
N SER A 159 -3.93 -19.82 -14.48
CA SER A 159 -5.30 -19.34 -14.33
C SER A 159 -6.31 -20.48 -14.18
N VAL A 160 -7.31 -20.26 -13.34
CA VAL A 160 -8.35 -21.22 -12.97
C VAL A 160 -9.71 -20.66 -13.40
N LEU A 161 -10.54 -21.51 -14.00
CA LEU A 161 -11.92 -21.16 -14.36
C LEU A 161 -12.76 -20.93 -13.11
N THR A 162 -13.54 -19.85 -13.11
CA THR A 162 -14.46 -19.55 -12.01
C THR A 162 -15.58 -20.58 -11.90
N ASN A 163 -16.10 -21.06 -13.04
CA ASN A 163 -17.27 -21.95 -13.10
C ASN A 163 -18.44 -21.50 -12.22
N ARG A 164 -18.70 -20.17 -12.18
CA ARG A 164 -19.71 -19.52 -11.32
C ARG A 164 -19.43 -19.56 -9.81
N HIS A 165 -18.23 -19.95 -9.40
CA HIS A 165 -17.71 -19.75 -8.06
C HIS A 165 -16.85 -18.49 -8.05
N TYR A 166 -17.17 -17.56 -7.15
CA TYR A 166 -16.51 -16.26 -7.08
C TYR A 166 -15.88 -16.08 -5.71
N ALA A 167 -14.66 -15.54 -5.73
CA ALA A 167 -13.93 -15.24 -4.52
C ALA A 167 -14.50 -13.99 -3.83
N LYS A 168 -14.17 -13.81 -2.55
CA LYS A 168 -14.44 -12.58 -1.81
C LYS A 168 -13.28 -11.59 -1.91
N ARG A 169 -13.57 -10.30 -1.69
CA ARG A 169 -12.58 -9.21 -1.57
C ARG A 169 -12.85 -8.47 -0.27
N ILE A 170 -11.78 -8.18 0.47
CA ILE A 170 -11.81 -7.30 1.64
C ILE A 170 -11.36 -5.90 1.20
N HIS A 171 -12.13 -4.88 1.56
CA HIS A 171 -11.84 -3.46 1.30
C HIS A 171 -10.99 -2.84 2.42
N PRO A 172 -10.34 -1.68 2.18
CA PRO A 172 -9.56 -0.98 3.21
C PRO A 172 -10.36 -0.61 4.47
N ASP A 173 -11.67 -0.38 4.34
CA ASP A 173 -12.58 -0.11 5.47
C ASP A 173 -13.03 -1.37 6.22
N GLY A 174 -12.57 -2.56 5.78
CA GLY A 174 -12.93 -3.86 6.33
C GLY A 174 -14.21 -4.47 5.75
N SER A 175 -14.97 -3.75 4.91
CA SER A 175 -16.14 -4.32 4.25
C SER A 175 -15.75 -5.45 3.27
N VAL A 176 -16.67 -6.38 3.00
CA VAL A 176 -16.41 -7.53 2.13
C VAL A 176 -17.41 -7.56 0.97
N THR A 177 -16.91 -7.69 -0.25
CA THR A 177 -17.73 -7.85 -1.48
C THR A 177 -17.24 -9.04 -2.32
N GLY A 178 -17.91 -9.33 -3.43
CA GLY A 178 -17.37 -10.25 -4.43
C GLY A 178 -16.12 -9.70 -5.11
N LEU A 179 -15.14 -10.56 -5.39
CA LEU A 179 -13.99 -10.26 -6.24
C LEU A 179 -14.42 -10.50 -7.69
N ASN A 180 -14.39 -9.48 -8.54
CA ASN A 180 -14.72 -9.67 -9.96
C ASN A 180 -13.67 -10.54 -10.64
N PRO A 181 -14.02 -11.52 -11.48
CA PRO A 181 -13.05 -12.22 -12.33
C PRO A 181 -12.70 -11.41 -13.57
N PHE A 182 -11.67 -11.83 -14.30
CA PHE A 182 -11.40 -11.30 -15.64
C PHE A 182 -11.74 -12.33 -16.72
N PHE A 183 -11.86 -11.86 -17.97
CA PHE A 183 -12.28 -12.68 -19.11
C PHE A 183 -11.08 -13.17 -19.92
N THR A 184 -11.22 -14.34 -20.54
CA THR A 184 -10.17 -14.90 -21.41
C THR A 184 -9.88 -13.99 -22.61
N TRP A 185 -8.62 -13.97 -23.04
CA TRP A 185 -8.01 -13.10 -24.07
C TRP A 185 -8.53 -13.27 -25.51
N LYS A 186 -9.33 -14.29 -25.82
CA LYS A 186 -10.05 -14.33 -27.10
C LYS A 186 -11.26 -13.43 -27.01
N LYS A 187 -11.34 -12.48 -27.96
CA LYS A 187 -12.40 -11.48 -28.19
C LYS A 187 -13.78 -11.98 -27.75
N HIS A 188 -14.10 -11.85 -26.45
CA HIS A 188 -15.40 -12.05 -25.78
C HIS A 188 -16.29 -13.28 -26.11
N ASP A 189 -15.95 -14.13 -27.08
CA ASP A 189 -16.89 -15.08 -27.71
C ASP A 189 -17.25 -16.29 -26.85
N GLU A 190 -16.47 -16.58 -25.80
CA GLU A 190 -16.76 -17.72 -24.89
C GLU A 190 -17.17 -17.27 -23.49
N GLY A 191 -17.12 -15.97 -23.17
CA GLY A 191 -17.53 -15.43 -21.86
C GLY A 191 -16.83 -16.06 -20.64
N ARG A 192 -15.74 -16.81 -20.84
CA ARG A 192 -15.08 -17.56 -19.77
C ARG A 192 -14.41 -16.61 -18.79
N GLN A 193 -14.81 -16.75 -17.54
CA GLN A 193 -14.30 -15.99 -16.41
C GLN A 193 -13.26 -16.82 -15.67
N ILE A 194 -12.12 -16.21 -15.39
CA ILE A 194 -10.98 -16.84 -14.74
C ILE A 194 -10.47 -15.97 -13.59
N TYR A 195 -9.81 -16.62 -12.64
CA TYR A 195 -8.86 -16.00 -11.72
C TYR A 195 -7.46 -16.53 -11.99
N THR A 196 -6.44 -15.78 -11.61
CA THR A 196 -5.07 -16.32 -11.48
C THR A 196 -4.81 -16.59 -10.01
N LEU A 197 -4.14 -17.68 -9.66
CA LEU A 197 -3.74 -17.89 -8.26
C LEU A 197 -2.46 -17.12 -7.96
N ARG A 198 -2.39 -16.54 -6.77
CA ARG A 198 -1.32 -15.65 -6.34
C ARG A 198 0.05 -16.30 -6.36
N GLY A 199 0.19 -17.53 -5.89
CA GLY A 199 1.45 -18.28 -5.89
C GLY A 199 1.98 -18.53 -7.31
N PHE A 200 1.09 -18.81 -8.27
CA PHE A 200 1.49 -18.92 -9.69
C PHE A 200 1.93 -17.56 -10.26
N HIS A 201 1.28 -16.47 -9.87
CA HIS A 201 1.73 -15.14 -10.26
C HIS A 201 3.10 -14.80 -9.65
N HIS A 202 3.34 -15.12 -8.38
CA HIS A 202 4.65 -14.93 -7.75
C HIS A 202 5.74 -15.70 -8.51
N MET A 203 5.49 -16.96 -8.88
CA MET A 203 6.45 -17.75 -9.66
C MET A 203 6.66 -17.19 -11.07
N HIS A 204 5.61 -16.69 -11.72
CA HIS A 204 5.75 -15.97 -12.98
C HIS A 204 6.70 -14.78 -12.85
N CYS A 205 6.59 -13.99 -11.77
CA CYS A 205 7.51 -12.87 -11.50
C CYS A 205 8.95 -13.36 -11.29
N VAL A 206 9.16 -14.46 -10.55
CA VAL A 206 10.49 -15.08 -10.39
C VAL A 206 11.09 -15.46 -11.75
N ILE A 207 10.30 -16.04 -12.64
CA ILE A 207 10.72 -16.42 -14.00
C ILE A 207 11.07 -15.19 -14.83
N VAL A 208 10.25 -14.13 -14.78
CA VAL A 208 10.50 -12.87 -15.51
C VAL A 208 11.76 -12.19 -15.00
N ILE A 209 11.97 -12.12 -13.67
CA ILE A 209 13.21 -11.59 -13.09
C ILE A 209 14.43 -12.40 -13.57
N SER A 210 14.29 -13.73 -13.59
CA SER A 210 15.35 -14.62 -14.07
C SER A 210 15.70 -14.38 -15.53
N GLU A 211 14.68 -14.14 -16.36
CA GLU A 211 14.83 -13.86 -17.79
C GLU A 211 15.47 -12.48 -18.02
N GLU A 212 14.96 -11.43 -17.38
CA GLU A 212 15.50 -10.08 -17.47
C GLU A 212 16.96 -10.03 -17.03
N PHE A 213 17.31 -10.77 -15.99
CA PHE A 213 18.69 -10.86 -15.53
C PHE A 213 19.63 -11.48 -16.60
N ALA A 214 19.18 -12.54 -17.27
CA ALA A 214 19.95 -13.15 -18.37
C ALA A 214 20.22 -12.15 -19.50
N TYR A 215 19.29 -11.25 -19.79
CA TYR A 215 19.50 -10.17 -20.76
C TYR A 215 20.45 -9.06 -20.27
N ARG A 216 20.59 -8.87 -18.96
CA ARG A 216 21.33 -7.73 -18.37
C ARG A 216 22.79 -8.02 -18.02
N ILE A 217 23.10 -9.24 -17.56
CA ILE A 217 24.44 -9.58 -17.04
C ILE A 217 25.56 -9.35 -18.08
N HIS A 218 25.24 -9.42 -19.37
CA HIS A 218 26.18 -9.16 -20.44
C HIS A 218 26.61 -7.67 -20.60
N ASN A 219 26.26 -6.74 -19.69
CA ASN A 219 26.79 -5.36 -19.69
C ASN A 219 26.85 -4.66 -18.30
N LYS A 220 27.60 -5.29 -17.36
CA LYS A 220 27.95 -4.87 -15.97
C LYS A 220 26.93 -5.22 -14.88
N THR A 221 27.42 -5.89 -13.83
CA THR A 221 26.71 -6.22 -12.58
C THR A 221 27.69 -6.09 -11.40
N LYS A 222 27.20 -5.69 -10.20
CA LYS A 222 28.00 -5.77 -8.95
C LYS A 222 28.14 -7.23 -8.49
N TRP A 223 27.09 -8.02 -8.69
CA TRP A 223 26.94 -9.38 -8.16
C TRP A 223 27.31 -10.43 -9.20
N THR A 224 27.92 -11.52 -8.76
CA THR A 224 28.26 -12.66 -9.64
C THR A 224 27.02 -13.47 -10.02
N GLU A 225 27.03 -14.03 -11.23
CA GLU A 225 26.01 -14.92 -11.78
C GLU A 225 25.52 -15.99 -10.78
N PRO A 226 26.40 -16.71 -10.06
CA PRO A 226 25.98 -17.72 -9.07
C PRO A 226 25.19 -17.11 -7.91
N HIS A 227 25.59 -15.94 -7.43
CA HIS A 227 24.91 -15.27 -6.32
C HIS A 227 23.48 -14.89 -6.71
N ILE A 228 23.26 -14.41 -7.94
CA ILE A 228 21.91 -14.08 -8.41
C ILE A 228 21.05 -15.33 -8.61
N ALA A 229 21.61 -16.41 -9.17
CA ALA A 229 20.90 -17.67 -9.29
C ALA A 229 20.46 -18.21 -7.91
N HIS A 230 21.35 -18.13 -6.92
CA HIS A 230 21.03 -18.45 -5.53
C HIS A 230 19.89 -17.58 -4.98
N CYS A 231 19.93 -16.26 -5.14
CA CYS A 231 18.86 -15.37 -4.68
C CYS A 231 17.50 -15.69 -5.33
N ILE A 232 17.48 -15.99 -6.62
CA ILE A 232 16.27 -16.38 -7.36
C ILE A 232 15.73 -17.72 -6.84
N ASN A 233 16.61 -18.70 -6.56
CA ASN A 233 16.22 -19.95 -5.90
C ASN A 233 15.57 -19.69 -4.54
N THR A 234 16.15 -18.81 -3.72
CA THR A 234 15.60 -18.47 -2.39
C THR A 234 14.21 -17.85 -2.48
N ILE A 235 13.96 -16.97 -3.46
CA ILE A 235 12.62 -16.41 -3.67
C ILE A 235 11.66 -17.49 -4.16
N ARG A 236 12.08 -18.33 -5.11
CA ARG A 236 11.28 -19.47 -5.56
C ARG A 236 10.86 -20.36 -4.38
N ASP A 237 11.80 -20.66 -3.49
CA ASP A 237 11.54 -21.51 -2.32
C ASP A 237 10.49 -20.91 -1.41
N ALA A 238 10.57 -19.60 -1.16
CA ALA A 238 9.54 -18.89 -0.40
C ALA A 238 8.16 -18.99 -1.09
N VAL A 239 8.10 -18.80 -2.41
CA VAL A 239 6.85 -18.92 -3.18
C VAL A 239 6.27 -20.33 -3.08
N MET A 240 7.11 -21.36 -3.17
CA MET A 240 6.67 -22.76 -3.11
C MET A 240 6.32 -23.23 -1.70
N CYS A 241 7.04 -22.73 -0.69
CA CYS A 241 6.71 -22.99 0.72
C CYS A 241 5.39 -22.35 1.11
N LEU A 242 5.13 -21.13 0.64
CA LEU A 242 3.89 -20.42 0.93
C LEU A 242 2.72 -21.00 0.13
N ALA A 243 2.96 -21.45 -1.10
CA ALA A 243 1.97 -22.03 -2.00
C ALA A 243 0.66 -21.22 -2.07
N ASP A 244 0.79 -19.89 -2.19
CA ASP A 244 -0.33 -18.97 -2.01
C ASP A 244 -1.49 -19.24 -2.99
N ALA A 245 -2.60 -19.71 -2.44
CA ALA A 245 -3.78 -20.14 -3.19
C ALA A 245 -4.77 -19.00 -3.47
N GLN A 246 -4.52 -17.78 -2.98
CA GLN A 246 -5.48 -16.70 -3.08
C GLN A 246 -5.72 -16.31 -4.56
N PRO A 247 -6.98 -16.18 -5.03
CA PRO A 247 -7.29 -15.72 -6.37
C PRO A 247 -7.00 -14.22 -6.51
N LEU A 248 -6.50 -13.83 -7.68
CA LEU A 248 -6.15 -12.47 -8.06
C LEU A 248 -7.04 -11.95 -9.17
N SER A 249 -7.31 -10.64 -9.14
CA SER A 249 -8.01 -9.95 -10.22
C SER A 249 -7.65 -8.47 -10.37
N PHE A 250 -8.16 -7.86 -11.44
CA PHE A 250 -8.22 -6.42 -11.67
C PHE A 250 -9.40 -5.82 -10.92
N VAL A 251 -9.15 -5.57 -9.64
CA VAL A 251 -10.13 -5.08 -8.68
C VAL A 251 -10.78 -3.76 -9.10
N ASN A 252 -10.03 -2.87 -9.74
CA ASN A 252 -10.49 -1.55 -10.20
C ASN A 252 -11.06 -1.55 -11.63
N GLY A 253 -11.29 -2.74 -12.21
CA GLY A 253 -11.73 -2.92 -13.58
C GLY A 253 -10.61 -3.41 -14.48
N TYR A 254 -10.95 -4.24 -15.48
CA TYR A 254 -9.96 -4.87 -16.35
C TYR A 254 -9.07 -3.83 -17.06
N GLY A 255 -7.75 -3.94 -16.86
CA GLY A 255 -6.76 -3.01 -17.41
C GLY A 255 -6.65 -1.67 -16.69
N VAL A 256 -7.40 -1.46 -15.59
CA VAL A 256 -7.27 -0.29 -14.72
C VAL A 256 -6.29 -0.63 -13.61
N GLY A 257 -5.06 -0.15 -13.72
CA GLY A 257 -3.97 -0.48 -12.80
C GLY A 257 -3.33 -1.84 -13.12
N GLN A 258 -2.66 -2.41 -12.14
CA GLN A 258 -2.08 -3.75 -12.18
C GLN A 258 -2.99 -4.77 -11.50
N VAL A 259 -2.81 -6.05 -11.84
CA VAL A 259 -3.40 -7.15 -11.07
C VAL A 259 -2.99 -7.01 -9.62
N THR A 260 -3.94 -7.22 -8.69
CA THR A 260 -3.79 -7.08 -7.22
C THR A 260 -3.82 -5.67 -6.65
N ASP A 261 -3.83 -4.61 -7.46
CA ASP A 261 -4.00 -3.25 -6.94
C ASP A 261 -5.27 -3.17 -6.08
N ASP A 262 -5.14 -2.65 -4.85
CA ASP A 262 -6.20 -2.56 -3.83
C ASP A 262 -6.84 -3.91 -3.42
N GLN A 263 -6.17 -5.03 -3.69
CA GLN A 263 -6.56 -6.35 -3.21
C GLN A 263 -5.83 -6.68 -1.90
N ALA A 264 -6.60 -6.88 -0.83
CA ALA A 264 -6.04 -7.30 0.46
C ALA A 264 -5.28 -8.64 0.35
N SER A 265 -4.22 -8.77 1.16
CA SER A 265 -3.37 -9.96 1.25
C SER A 265 -3.23 -10.36 2.71
N MET A 266 -3.16 -11.66 2.98
CA MET A 266 -2.88 -12.16 4.32
C MET A 266 -1.36 -12.16 4.55
N CYS A 267 -0.91 -11.44 5.57
CA CYS A 267 0.51 -11.22 5.84
C CYS A 267 0.86 -11.55 7.30
N ARG A 268 2.10 -12.00 7.52
CA ARG A 268 2.71 -11.97 8.86
C ARG A 268 3.13 -10.54 9.20
N ASP A 269 3.24 -10.25 10.49
CA ASP A 269 3.74 -8.95 10.96
C ASP A 269 5.23 -8.79 10.63
N TRP A 270 5.51 -8.05 9.56
CA TRP A 270 6.87 -7.72 9.11
C TRP A 270 7.62 -6.85 10.12
N SER A 271 6.94 -5.94 10.79
CA SER A 271 7.55 -5.04 11.76
C SER A 271 8.00 -5.80 13.00
N ALA A 272 7.19 -6.76 13.46
CA ALA A 272 7.58 -7.65 14.55
C ALA A 272 8.80 -8.51 14.17
N LEU A 273 8.82 -9.09 12.96
CA LEU A 273 9.97 -9.89 12.50
C LEU A 273 11.26 -9.06 12.40
N ARG A 274 11.17 -7.83 11.85
CA ARG A 274 12.31 -6.90 11.79
C ARG A 274 12.81 -6.52 13.18
N ALA A 275 11.91 -6.13 14.08
CA ALA A 275 12.28 -5.73 15.44
C ALA A 275 13.00 -6.88 16.17
N TRP A 276 12.51 -8.12 15.98
CA TRP A 276 13.17 -9.30 16.53
C TRP A 276 14.59 -9.51 15.96
N GLY A 277 14.78 -9.35 14.65
CA GLY A 277 16.08 -9.54 13.99
C GLY A 277 17.10 -8.42 14.25
N ASN A 278 16.63 -7.18 14.46
CA ASN A 278 17.48 -6.00 14.72
C ASN A 278 17.86 -5.82 16.19
N ASP A 279 17.32 -6.65 17.09
CA ASP A 279 17.66 -6.64 18.50
C ASP A 279 19.19 -6.77 18.70
N PRO A 280 19.85 -5.88 19.47
CA PRO A 280 21.30 -5.91 19.68
C PRO A 280 21.85 -7.24 20.22
N GLN A 281 21.02 -8.08 20.85
CA GLN A 281 21.43 -9.42 21.31
C GLN A 281 21.48 -10.47 20.17
N ARG A 282 20.94 -10.16 18.99
CA ARG A 282 20.77 -11.09 17.86
C ARG A 282 21.35 -10.56 16.54
N GLY A 283 21.09 -9.30 16.24
CA GLY A 283 21.42 -8.68 14.97
C GLY A 283 22.91 -8.41 14.83
N ILE A 284 23.44 -8.62 13.63
CA ILE A 284 24.81 -8.22 13.25
C ILE A 284 24.70 -6.98 12.37
N ARG A 285 25.53 -5.96 12.64
CA ARG A 285 25.64 -4.76 11.82
C ARG A 285 26.96 -4.79 11.07
N ILE A 286 26.89 -4.60 9.76
CA ILE A 286 28.06 -4.69 8.89
C ILE A 286 28.20 -3.45 8.01
N ILE A 287 29.43 -3.17 7.60
CA ILE A 287 29.77 -2.17 6.59
C ILE A 287 30.59 -2.83 5.47
N ASP A 288 30.23 -2.55 4.20
CA ASP A 288 31.00 -2.97 3.03
C ASP A 288 32.01 -1.87 2.68
N ASN A 289 33.29 -2.13 2.96
CA ASN A 289 34.39 -1.20 2.72
C ASN A 289 34.93 -1.27 1.28
N ALA A 290 34.28 -2.03 0.39
CA ALA A 290 34.70 -2.16 -1.00
C ALA A 290 34.57 -0.82 -1.76
N PRO A 291 35.58 -0.39 -2.54
CA PRO A 291 35.48 0.81 -3.37
C PRO A 291 34.34 0.73 -4.40
N PRO A 292 33.73 1.86 -4.79
CA PRO A 292 32.70 1.86 -5.83
C PRO A 292 33.18 1.22 -7.14
N GLY A 293 32.37 0.32 -7.70
CA GLY A 293 32.63 -0.27 -9.02
C GLY A 293 33.43 -1.57 -9.02
N VAL A 294 33.82 -2.10 -7.85
CA VAL A 294 34.39 -3.44 -7.74
C VAL A 294 33.30 -4.50 -7.61
N SER A 295 33.58 -5.74 -8.03
CA SER A 295 32.66 -6.88 -8.02
C SER A 295 32.84 -7.80 -6.81
N TRP A 296 33.49 -7.32 -5.76
CA TRP A 296 33.75 -8.04 -4.51
C TRP A 296 33.29 -7.20 -3.32
N GLU A 297 33.06 -7.84 -2.18
CA GLU A 297 32.65 -7.19 -0.94
C GLU A 297 33.79 -7.26 0.08
N ASN A 298 33.92 -6.23 0.93
CA ASN A 298 34.83 -6.24 2.08
C ASN A 298 34.06 -5.85 3.34
N VAL A 299 33.34 -6.86 3.85
CA VAL A 299 32.38 -6.72 4.94
C VAL A 299 33.09 -6.80 6.28
N THR A 300 32.91 -5.79 7.13
CA THR A 300 33.36 -5.81 8.53
C THR A 300 32.20 -5.54 9.48
N GLU A 301 32.23 -6.17 10.65
CA GLU A 301 31.26 -5.91 11.72
C GLU A 301 31.49 -4.54 12.37
N ILE A 302 30.41 -3.85 12.71
CA ILE A 302 30.44 -2.57 13.43
C ILE A 302 30.46 -2.87 14.94
N LEU A 303 31.58 -2.60 15.59
CA LEU A 303 31.78 -2.78 17.03
C LEU A 303 32.30 -1.47 17.68
N PRO A 304 31.73 -1.00 18.82
CA PRO A 304 30.58 -1.57 19.52
C PRO A 304 29.29 -1.41 18.70
N TYR A 305 28.26 -2.19 19.04
CA TYR A 305 26.96 -2.06 18.41
C TYR A 305 26.46 -0.62 18.57
N PRO A 306 26.09 0.08 17.47
CA PRO A 306 25.72 1.49 17.56
C PRO A 306 24.47 1.67 18.42
N GLU A 307 24.41 2.77 19.18
CA GLU A 307 23.17 3.17 19.84
C GLU A 307 22.13 3.52 18.77
N LEU A 308 21.03 2.76 18.75
CA LEU A 308 19.95 2.94 17.79
C LEU A 308 18.80 3.71 18.43
N SER A 309 18.24 4.67 17.71
CA SER A 309 16.96 5.28 18.05
C SER A 309 15.83 4.25 18.02
N GLU A 310 14.70 4.57 18.66
CA GLU A 310 13.51 3.71 18.64
C GLU A 310 13.01 3.43 17.21
N MET A 311 13.20 4.39 16.29
CA MET A 311 12.85 4.24 14.88
C MET A 311 13.80 3.31 14.14
N GLU A 312 15.12 3.39 14.39
CA GLU A 312 16.11 2.48 13.81
C GLU A 312 15.97 1.05 14.36
N LEU A 313 15.62 0.90 15.64
CA LEU A 313 15.27 -0.40 16.25
C LEU A 313 14.04 -1.02 15.58
N LYS A 314 13.07 -0.19 15.18
CA LYS A 314 11.90 -0.59 14.38
C LYS A 314 12.20 -0.70 12.88
N GLY A 315 13.43 -0.37 12.45
CA GLY A 315 13.88 -0.39 11.06
C GLY A 315 13.15 0.62 10.17
N LEU A 316 12.70 1.74 10.72
CA LEU A 316 11.90 2.79 10.08
C LEU A 316 12.69 4.09 9.81
N ALA A 317 14.01 4.06 10.01
CA ALA A 317 14.94 5.17 9.84
C ALA A 317 16.08 4.76 8.90
#